data_AF-A0A934D3Q8-F1
#
_entry.id   AF-A0A934D3Q8-F1
#
_cell.length_a   1.000
_cell.length_b   1.000
_cell.length_c   1.000
_cell.angle_alpha   90.00
_cell.angle_beta   90.00
_cell.angle_gamma   90.00
#
_symmetry.space_group_name_H-M   'P 1'
#
loop_
_entity.id
_entity.type
_entity.pdbx_description
1 polymer ?
#
loop_
_entity_poly.entity_id
_entity_poly.type
_entity_poly.pdbx_seq_one_letter_code
_entity_poly.pdbx_strand_id
1 'polypeptide(L)'
;MSDTQALVLLLALVYLSDCVAWVRRGAVAFRALGASDFRAALPSAFTGNARAGLVWANPLPPLGTLFVAESWPLAFSPDGLASVPGLELDRRAPRVAQWYAKRWSDVGDVRAIEKEIWIDGRVFARADTLHAARELARLADTLRKATAARREALIDAALAPGFDVEAVSARAASFASATRALRIATNALFGFLAVLVPSVLWRFGILMTWPWLLAGLVVGLATVAVLFWRAHRALRPEAKAARRRALALIALSPPEAVRALDSLARPWLAGFDPLAVAALLREDARRELVRSILLDTRHPLPPPVSAEPLAIDCERWFRARLLGERERAANRLGLDPSRLLAPPPTDDPTARGFCLRCELDHAQPSGACSDCGAELAPRA
;
A
#
# COMPACT_ATOMS: atom_id res chain seq x y z
N MET A 1 15.28 25.65 -27.48
CA MET A 1 15.75 24.85 -26.33
C MET A 1 17.09 24.25 -26.74
N SER A 2 18.17 24.46 -25.97
CA SER A 2 19.47 23.87 -26.32
C SER A 2 19.48 22.36 -26.03
N ASP A 3 20.37 21.62 -26.68
CA ASP A 3 20.54 20.17 -26.43
C ASP A 3 20.82 19.86 -24.95
N THR A 4 21.57 20.73 -24.28
CA THR A 4 21.83 20.63 -22.83
C THR A 4 20.55 20.78 -22.01
N GLN A 5 19.67 21.71 -22.35
CA GLN A 5 18.38 21.89 -21.66
C GLN A 5 17.47 20.67 -21.88
N ALA A 6 17.48 20.11 -23.10
CA ALA A 6 16.73 18.89 -23.41
C ALA A 6 17.21 17.69 -22.57
N LEU A 7 18.52 17.51 -22.45
CA LEU A 7 19.11 16.43 -21.64
C LEU A 7 18.77 16.59 -20.15
N VAL A 8 18.88 17.81 -19.60
CA VAL A 8 18.52 18.07 -18.19
C VAL A 8 17.03 17.82 -17.95
N LEU A 9 16.16 18.25 -18.87
CA LEU A 9 14.73 17.98 -18.78
C LEU A 9 14.44 16.47 -18.82
N LEU A 10 15.08 15.73 -19.73
CA LEU A 10 14.92 14.28 -19.82
C LEU A 10 15.35 13.58 -18.52
N LEU A 11 16.50 13.96 -17.95
CA LEU A 11 16.97 13.42 -16.68
C LEU A 11 16.02 13.74 -15.52
N ALA A 12 15.49 14.97 -15.49
CA ALA A 12 14.49 15.37 -14.50
C ALA A 12 13.19 14.57 -14.64
N LEU A 13 12.71 14.31 -15.87
CA LEU A 13 11.52 13.50 -16.13
C LEU A 13 11.72 12.03 -15.71
N VAL A 14 12.87 11.44 -16.03
CA VAL A 14 13.22 10.08 -15.58
C VAL A 14 13.23 10.03 -14.06
N TYR A 15 13.90 10.98 -13.41
CA TYR A 15 13.94 11.08 -11.95
C TYR A 15 12.55 11.24 -11.32
N LEU A 16 11.70 12.10 -11.88
CA LEU A 16 10.33 12.31 -11.40
C LEU A 16 9.47 11.06 -11.62
N SER A 17 9.71 10.29 -12.68
CA SER A 17 9.00 9.02 -12.89
C SER A 17 9.29 7.99 -11.79
N ASP A 18 10.53 7.95 -11.28
CA ASP A 18 10.92 7.12 -10.13
C ASP A 18 10.30 7.61 -8.81
N CYS A 19 9.90 8.88 -8.74
CA CYS A 19 9.18 9.47 -7.61
C CYS A 19 7.71 9.05 -7.54
N VAL A 20 7.22 8.31 -8.53
CA VAL A 20 5.86 7.80 -8.52
C VAL A 20 5.83 6.32 -8.17
N ALA A 21 4.87 5.94 -7.34
CA ALA A 21 4.57 4.56 -7.02
C ALA A 21 3.23 4.17 -7.63
N TRP A 22 3.23 3.06 -8.39
CA TRP A 22 2.00 2.43 -8.83
C TRP A 22 1.44 1.57 -7.69
N VAL A 23 0.38 2.05 -7.04
CA VAL A 23 -0.21 1.45 -5.83
C VAL A 23 -1.59 0.89 -6.17
N ARG A 24 -1.88 -0.33 -5.71
CA ARG A 24 -3.15 -1.02 -5.97
C ARG A 24 -4.33 -0.30 -5.31
N ARG A 25 -5.51 -0.38 -5.93
CA ARG A 25 -6.76 0.07 -5.29
C ARG A 25 -7.02 -0.81 -4.06
N GLY A 26 -7.31 -0.19 -2.92
CA GLY A 26 -7.43 -0.87 -1.63
C GLY A 26 -6.12 -0.98 -0.84
N ALA A 27 -4.99 -0.52 -1.39
CA ALA A 27 -3.79 -0.25 -0.62
C ALA A 27 -3.75 1.24 -0.21
N VAL A 28 -3.10 1.51 0.91
CA VAL A 28 -2.85 2.86 1.41
C VAL A 28 -1.34 3.08 1.48
N ALA A 29 -0.90 4.16 0.87
CA ALA A 29 0.49 4.59 0.96
C ALA A 29 0.66 5.53 2.16
N PHE A 30 1.71 5.31 2.94
CA PHE A 30 2.08 6.14 4.08
C PHE A 30 3.41 6.81 3.75
N ARG A 31 3.35 8.09 3.40
CA ARG A 31 4.52 8.88 3.01
C ARG A 31 4.95 9.80 4.13
N ALA A 32 6.23 9.82 4.46
CA ALA A 32 6.80 10.79 5.37
C ALA A 32 7.59 11.87 4.61
N LEU A 33 7.54 13.11 5.09
CA LEU A 33 8.44 14.19 4.64
C LEU A 33 9.76 14.21 5.43
N GLY A 34 9.82 13.47 6.54
CA GLY A 34 10.98 13.32 7.41
C GLY A 34 10.96 11.96 8.12
N ALA A 35 11.54 11.88 9.32
CA ALA A 35 11.61 10.62 10.07
C ALA A 35 10.29 10.15 10.70
N SER A 36 9.35 11.07 10.99
CA SER A 36 8.18 10.78 11.83
C SER A 36 6.84 11.36 11.37
N ASP A 37 6.81 12.35 10.47
CA ASP A 37 5.55 12.97 10.02
C ASP A 37 4.98 12.24 8.79
N PHE A 38 4.28 11.13 9.05
CA PHE A 38 3.60 10.36 7.99
C PHE A 38 2.24 10.95 7.64
N ARG A 39 1.93 10.91 6.34
CA ARG A 39 0.62 11.21 5.77
C ARG A 39 0.14 10.02 4.96
N ALA A 40 -1.13 9.71 5.08
CA ALA A 40 -1.79 8.75 4.20
C ALA A 40 -1.96 9.36 2.81
N ALA A 41 -1.81 8.54 1.79
CA ALA A 41 -2.09 8.87 0.40
C ALA A 41 -2.80 7.68 -0.24
N LEU A 42 -3.94 7.96 -0.85
CA LEU A 42 -4.68 6.99 -1.64
C LEU A 42 -4.25 7.10 -3.11
N PRO A 43 -4.30 5.99 -3.87
CA PRO A 43 -4.05 6.04 -5.31
C PRO A 43 -5.05 7.00 -5.98
N SER A 44 -4.55 7.99 -6.73
CA SER A 44 -5.42 8.98 -7.38
C SER A 44 -6.34 8.34 -8.41
N ALA A 45 -7.62 8.72 -8.42
CA ALA A 45 -8.59 8.31 -9.44
C ALA A 45 -8.24 8.84 -10.84
N PHE A 46 -7.67 10.06 -10.92
CA PHE A 46 -7.34 10.72 -12.19
C PHE A 46 -6.11 10.13 -12.89
N THR A 47 -5.17 9.59 -12.12
CA THR A 47 -3.88 9.11 -12.63
C THR A 47 -3.73 7.62 -12.37
N GLY A 48 -4.74 6.84 -12.75
CA GLY A 48 -4.79 5.40 -12.53
C GLY A 48 -5.81 4.69 -13.40
N ASN A 49 -6.04 3.43 -13.10
CA ASN A 49 -7.11 2.61 -13.65
C ASN A 49 -7.93 1.95 -12.52
N ALA A 50 -8.86 1.07 -12.89
CA ALA A 50 -9.71 0.34 -11.95
C ALA A 50 -8.93 -0.55 -10.96
N ARG A 51 -7.67 -0.91 -11.26
CA ARG A 51 -6.87 -1.82 -10.43
C ARG A 51 -5.86 -1.09 -9.56
N ALA A 52 -5.37 0.07 -9.98
CA ALA A 52 -4.28 0.77 -9.31
C ALA A 52 -4.23 2.25 -9.72
N GLY A 53 -3.47 3.06 -9.00
CA GLY A 53 -3.20 4.44 -9.36
C GLY A 53 -1.85 4.92 -8.87
N LEU A 54 -1.44 6.07 -9.41
CA LEU A 54 -0.20 6.72 -9.03
C LEU A 54 -0.33 7.37 -7.64
N VAL A 55 0.69 7.14 -6.82
CA VAL A 55 0.95 7.89 -5.58
C VAL A 55 2.33 8.54 -5.69
N TRP A 56 2.39 9.84 -5.43
CA TRP A 56 3.65 10.57 -5.39
C TRP A 56 4.38 10.34 -4.07
N ALA A 57 5.58 9.77 -4.18
CA ALA A 57 6.58 9.81 -3.12
C ALA A 57 7.14 11.24 -2.97
N ASN A 58 8.00 11.46 -1.97
CA ASN A 58 8.68 12.74 -1.82
C ASN A 58 9.66 12.94 -3.00
N PRO A 59 9.50 14.00 -3.82
CA PRO A 59 10.39 14.26 -4.95
C PRO A 59 11.79 14.74 -4.53
N LEU A 60 12.02 15.03 -3.24
CA LEU A 60 13.35 15.34 -2.72
C LEU A 60 13.92 14.08 -2.03
N PRO A 61 14.90 13.40 -2.63
CA PRO A 61 15.34 12.11 -2.20
C PRO A 61 16.47 12.20 -1.15
N PRO A 62 16.55 11.21 -0.26
CA PRO A 62 15.45 10.58 0.45
C PRO A 62 15.21 11.32 1.77
N LEU A 63 14.62 12.49 1.68
CA LEU A 63 14.04 13.13 2.86
C LEU A 63 12.83 12.34 3.36
N GLY A 64 12.15 11.63 2.46
CA GLY A 64 10.96 10.84 2.78
C GLY A 64 11.16 9.35 2.98
N THR A 65 10.07 8.69 3.34
CA THR A 65 9.90 7.22 3.38
C THR A 65 8.51 6.93 2.84
N LEU A 66 8.37 5.90 2.01
CA LEU A 66 7.06 5.46 1.49
C LEU A 66 6.81 4.01 1.90
N PHE A 67 5.92 3.80 2.87
CA PHE A 67 5.38 2.48 3.17
C PHE A 67 4.10 2.26 2.39
N VAL A 68 3.83 1.02 2.00
CA VAL A 68 2.54 0.61 1.42
C VAL A 68 1.98 -0.51 2.27
N ALA A 69 0.75 -0.32 2.73
CA ALA A 69 -0.03 -1.33 3.43
C ALA A 69 -1.25 -1.69 2.57
N GLU A 70 -1.62 -2.97 2.56
CA GLU A 70 -2.72 -3.47 1.75
C GLU A 70 -3.57 -4.42 2.57
N SER A 71 -4.88 -4.31 2.42
CA SER A 71 -5.78 -5.38 2.86
C SER A 71 -5.67 -6.56 1.88
N TRP A 72 -6.06 -7.75 2.36
CA TRP A 72 -5.95 -8.95 1.56
C TRP A 72 -6.73 -8.81 0.23
N PRO A 73 -6.15 -9.25 -0.90
CA PRO A 73 -6.83 -9.27 -2.20
C PRO A 73 -7.84 -10.43 -2.33
N LEU A 74 -8.12 -11.13 -1.23
CA LEU A 74 -8.95 -12.32 -1.14
C LEU A 74 -9.84 -12.22 0.09
N ALA A 75 -11.08 -12.71 -0.03
CA ALA A 75 -11.91 -13.07 1.11
C ALA A 75 -11.91 -14.59 1.27
N PHE A 76 -11.66 -15.04 2.50
CA PHE A 76 -11.75 -16.45 2.87
C PHE A 76 -12.99 -16.67 3.72
N SER A 77 -13.65 -17.81 3.53
CA SER A 77 -14.72 -18.30 4.41
C SER A 77 -14.53 -19.80 4.67
N PRO A 78 -15.28 -20.40 5.60
CA PRO A 78 -15.27 -21.85 5.80
C PRO A 78 -15.68 -22.65 4.55
N ASP A 79 -16.48 -22.05 3.67
CA ASP A 79 -17.06 -22.70 2.49
C ASP A 79 -16.21 -22.53 1.23
N GLY A 80 -15.46 -21.44 1.11
CA GLY A 80 -14.64 -21.17 -0.06
C GLY A 80 -13.74 -19.96 0.07
N LEU A 81 -13.30 -19.47 -1.09
CA LEU A 81 -12.58 -18.22 -1.21
C LEU A 81 -13.05 -17.44 -2.43
N ALA A 82 -12.95 -16.12 -2.32
CA ALA A 82 -13.34 -15.20 -3.38
C ALA A 82 -12.24 -14.16 -3.63
N SER A 83 -12.06 -13.81 -4.90
CA SER A 83 -11.28 -12.63 -5.30
C SER A 83 -12.17 -11.41 -5.12
N VAL A 84 -12.06 -10.75 -3.98
CA VAL A 84 -12.77 -9.52 -3.68
C VAL A 84 -11.83 -8.54 -2.98
N PRO A 85 -11.94 -7.23 -3.24
CA PRO A 85 -11.09 -6.24 -2.59
C PRO A 85 -11.43 -6.13 -1.10
N GLY A 86 -10.44 -6.34 -0.22
CA GLY A 86 -10.64 -6.21 1.23
C GLY A 86 -10.81 -4.77 1.74
N LEU A 87 -10.57 -3.77 0.89
CA LEU A 87 -10.72 -2.35 1.21
C LEU A 87 -10.99 -1.54 -0.07
N GLU A 88 -11.95 -0.62 -0.02
CA GLU A 88 -12.35 0.21 -1.17
C GLU A 88 -12.53 1.69 -0.79
N LEU A 89 -11.45 2.36 -0.39
CA LEU A 89 -11.53 3.76 0.07
C LEU A 89 -11.87 4.78 -1.04
N ASP A 90 -11.72 4.43 -2.31
CA ASP A 90 -12.08 5.31 -3.42
C ASP A 90 -13.59 5.21 -3.71
N ARG A 91 -14.33 6.23 -3.26
CA ARG A 91 -15.80 6.31 -3.37
C ARG A 91 -16.31 6.28 -4.81
N ARG A 92 -15.47 6.67 -5.79
CA ARG A 92 -15.86 6.82 -7.20
C ARG A 92 -15.25 5.75 -8.11
N ALA A 93 -14.36 4.90 -7.60
CA ALA A 93 -13.76 3.85 -8.41
C ALA A 93 -14.80 2.76 -8.69
N PRO A 94 -14.99 2.34 -9.94
CA PRO A 94 -15.77 1.15 -10.23
C PRO A 94 -15.13 -0.06 -9.54
N ARG A 95 -15.96 -0.92 -8.93
CA ARG A 95 -15.45 -2.16 -8.32
C ARG A 95 -14.73 -2.98 -9.39
N VAL A 96 -13.60 -3.57 -8.99
CA VAL A 96 -12.81 -4.40 -9.91
C VAL A 96 -13.69 -5.57 -10.38
N ALA A 97 -13.76 -5.77 -11.71
CA ALA A 97 -14.71 -6.67 -12.37
C ALA A 97 -14.55 -8.18 -12.07
N GLN A 98 -13.59 -8.59 -11.23
CA GLN A 98 -13.28 -10.00 -11.01
C GLN A 98 -13.84 -10.45 -9.67
N TRP A 99 -15.11 -10.87 -9.67
CA TRP A 99 -15.85 -11.43 -8.53
C TRP A 99 -15.98 -12.94 -8.67
N TYR A 100 -14.85 -13.63 -8.76
CA TYR A 100 -14.79 -15.08 -8.88
C TYR A 100 -14.71 -15.70 -7.49
N ALA A 101 -15.45 -16.78 -7.27
CA ALA A 101 -15.31 -17.60 -6.08
C ALA A 101 -15.13 -19.08 -6.43
N LYS A 102 -14.54 -19.82 -5.49
CA LYS A 102 -14.44 -21.28 -5.54
C LYS A 102 -14.75 -21.86 -4.19
N ARG A 103 -15.52 -22.94 -4.16
CA ARG A 103 -15.66 -23.75 -2.95
C ARG A 103 -14.34 -24.48 -2.71
N TRP A 104 -14.02 -24.75 -1.45
CA TRP A 104 -12.79 -25.49 -1.15
C TRP A 104 -12.73 -26.88 -1.80
N SER A 105 -13.89 -27.51 -2.08
CA SER A 105 -13.98 -28.77 -2.83
C SER A 105 -13.51 -28.66 -4.27
N ASP A 106 -13.59 -27.47 -4.86
CA ASP A 106 -13.37 -27.22 -6.29
C ASP A 106 -12.01 -26.55 -6.55
N VAL A 107 -11.22 -26.35 -5.49
CA VAL A 107 -9.85 -25.85 -5.56
C VAL A 107 -8.93 -27.06 -5.73
N GLY A 108 -8.29 -27.19 -6.89
CA GLY A 108 -7.32 -28.25 -7.14
C GLY A 108 -5.91 -27.85 -6.68
N ASP A 109 -5.35 -26.84 -7.32
CA ASP A 109 -3.98 -26.39 -7.15
C ASP A 109 -3.89 -24.89 -6.85
N VAL A 110 -2.99 -24.52 -5.93
CA VAL A 110 -2.77 -23.14 -5.48
C VAL A 110 -1.28 -22.81 -5.53
N ARG A 111 -0.91 -21.77 -6.27
CA ARG A 111 0.49 -21.33 -6.41
C ARG A 111 0.63 -19.82 -6.30
N ALA A 112 1.83 -19.38 -5.93
CA ALA A 112 2.22 -17.97 -6.05
C ALA A 112 3.31 -17.83 -7.11
N ILE A 113 3.03 -17.06 -8.15
CA ILE A 113 3.98 -16.72 -9.23
C ILE A 113 4.16 -15.21 -9.22
N GLU A 114 5.37 -14.74 -8.93
CA GLU A 114 5.62 -13.32 -8.70
C GLU A 114 4.65 -12.72 -7.67
N LYS A 115 3.85 -11.73 -8.06
CA LYS A 115 2.87 -11.06 -7.21
C LYS A 115 1.46 -11.64 -7.34
N GLU A 116 1.31 -12.71 -8.10
CA GLU A 116 0.02 -13.29 -8.46
C GLU A 116 -0.24 -14.58 -7.69
N ILE A 117 -1.49 -14.75 -7.29
CA ILE A 117 -2.02 -15.96 -6.67
C ILE A 117 -2.80 -16.69 -7.76
N TRP A 118 -2.32 -17.87 -8.11
CA TRP A 118 -2.86 -18.72 -9.16
C TRP A 118 -3.65 -19.85 -8.54
N ILE A 119 -4.87 -20.09 -9.06
CA ILE A 119 -5.71 -21.22 -8.68
C ILE A 119 -6.15 -21.93 -9.95
N ASP A 120 -5.88 -23.23 -10.03
CA ASP A 120 -6.22 -24.08 -11.17
C ASP A 120 -5.80 -23.49 -12.53
N GLY A 121 -4.56 -22.98 -12.58
CA GLY A 121 -3.96 -22.43 -13.80
C GLY A 121 -4.49 -21.05 -14.22
N ARG A 122 -5.23 -20.34 -13.36
CA ARG A 122 -5.70 -18.96 -13.62
C ARG A 122 -5.24 -18.00 -12.53
N VAL A 123 -4.95 -16.76 -12.91
CA VAL A 123 -4.72 -15.67 -11.94
C VAL A 123 -6.03 -15.44 -11.18
N PHE A 124 -6.03 -15.77 -9.90
CA PHE A 124 -7.19 -15.61 -9.03
C PHE A 124 -7.14 -14.25 -8.32
N ALA A 125 -5.96 -13.84 -7.85
CA ALA A 125 -5.76 -12.52 -7.23
C ALA A 125 -4.32 -12.02 -7.40
N ARG A 126 -4.10 -10.73 -7.14
CA ARG A 126 -2.77 -10.10 -7.13
C ARG A 126 -2.52 -9.39 -5.81
N ALA A 127 -1.37 -9.67 -5.18
CA ALA A 127 -0.87 -8.94 -4.02
C ALA A 127 0.16 -7.88 -4.45
N ASP A 128 0.54 -6.96 -3.57
CA ASP A 128 1.53 -5.93 -3.91
C ASP A 128 2.97 -6.46 -3.87
N THR A 129 3.19 -7.58 -3.17
CA THR A 129 4.51 -8.21 -3.02
C THR A 129 4.47 -9.71 -3.25
N LEU A 130 5.60 -10.26 -3.72
CA LEU A 130 5.80 -11.70 -3.85
C LEU A 130 5.67 -12.44 -2.52
N HIS A 131 6.08 -11.79 -1.42
CA HIS A 131 5.95 -12.39 -0.09
C HIS A 131 4.48 -12.53 0.30
N ALA A 132 3.69 -11.46 0.18
CA ALA A 132 2.26 -11.49 0.47
C ALA A 132 1.52 -12.52 -0.41
N ALA A 133 1.82 -12.57 -1.72
CA ALA A 133 1.25 -13.59 -2.62
C ALA A 133 1.56 -15.01 -2.15
N ARG A 134 2.79 -15.28 -1.70
CA ARG A 134 3.20 -16.59 -1.18
C ARG A 134 2.51 -16.95 0.13
N GLU A 135 2.43 -16.03 1.08
CA GLU A 135 1.75 -16.28 2.36
C GLU A 135 0.26 -16.56 2.15
N LEU A 136 -0.42 -15.78 1.29
CA LEU A 136 -1.82 -15.99 0.96
C LEU A 136 -2.06 -17.29 0.19
N ALA A 137 -1.19 -17.66 -0.75
CA ALA A 137 -1.27 -18.93 -1.45
C ALA A 137 -1.06 -20.13 -0.50
N ARG A 138 -0.13 -20.02 0.45
CA ARG A 138 0.08 -21.04 1.49
C ARG A 138 -1.13 -21.16 2.42
N LEU A 139 -1.72 -20.02 2.83
CA LEU A 139 -2.92 -20.01 3.63
C LEU A 139 -4.08 -20.70 2.88
N ALA A 140 -4.29 -20.35 1.61
CA ALA A 140 -5.32 -20.97 0.78
C ALA A 140 -5.11 -22.49 0.62
N ASP A 141 -3.88 -22.96 0.38
CA ASP A 141 -3.60 -24.40 0.32
C ASP A 141 -3.80 -25.10 1.69
N THR A 142 -3.49 -24.41 2.79
CA THR A 142 -3.73 -24.91 4.15
C THR A 142 -5.23 -25.04 4.41
N LEU A 143 -6.03 -24.03 4.06
CA LEU A 143 -7.49 -24.01 4.25
C LEU A 143 -8.19 -25.07 3.38
N ARG A 144 -7.73 -25.25 2.14
CA ARG A 144 -8.20 -26.31 1.23
C ARG A 144 -8.07 -27.70 1.85
N LYS A 145 -6.94 -27.98 2.50
CA LYS A 145 -6.65 -29.27 3.16
C LYS A 145 -7.32 -29.41 4.53
N ALA A 146 -7.72 -28.30 5.16
CA ALA A 146 -8.37 -28.30 6.46
C ALA A 146 -9.83 -28.75 6.37
N THR A 147 -10.34 -29.33 7.46
CA THR A 147 -11.77 -29.63 7.64
C THR A 147 -12.57 -28.33 7.83
N ALA A 148 -13.86 -28.35 7.48
CA ALA A 148 -14.74 -27.18 7.61
C ALA A 148 -14.69 -26.55 9.02
N ALA A 149 -14.73 -27.40 10.07
CA ALA A 149 -14.67 -26.95 11.46
C ALA A 149 -13.37 -26.25 11.86
N ARG A 150 -12.26 -26.48 11.15
CA ARG A 150 -10.94 -25.90 11.47
C ARG A 150 -10.64 -24.63 10.68
N ARG A 151 -11.27 -24.45 9.51
CA ARG A 151 -10.99 -23.32 8.59
C ARG A 151 -11.20 -21.98 9.24
N GLU A 152 -12.30 -21.79 9.97
CA GLU A 152 -12.61 -20.53 10.66
C GLU A 152 -11.49 -20.12 11.62
N ALA A 153 -11.08 -21.02 12.52
CA ALA A 153 -10.00 -20.75 13.46
C ALA A 153 -8.66 -20.45 12.76
N LEU A 154 -8.39 -21.10 11.62
CA LEU A 154 -7.19 -20.83 10.83
C LEU A 154 -7.23 -19.46 10.15
N ILE A 155 -8.40 -19.04 9.67
CA ILE A 155 -8.60 -17.71 9.07
C ILE A 155 -8.42 -16.63 10.14
N ASP A 156 -9.07 -16.77 11.29
CA ASP A 156 -8.94 -15.83 12.41
C ASP A 156 -7.47 -15.71 12.88
N ALA A 157 -6.78 -16.84 13.04
CA ALA A 157 -5.38 -16.87 13.44
C ALA A 157 -4.44 -16.22 12.39
N ALA A 158 -4.77 -16.34 11.11
CA ALA A 158 -3.99 -15.73 10.03
C ALA A 158 -4.26 -14.22 9.89
N LEU A 159 -5.46 -13.76 10.24
CA LEU A 159 -5.85 -12.34 10.20
C LEU A 159 -5.19 -11.52 11.31
N ALA A 160 -5.23 -12.03 12.56
CA ALA A 160 -4.84 -11.27 13.75
C ALA A 160 -3.46 -10.58 13.68
N PRO A 161 -2.38 -11.21 13.16
CA PRO A 161 -1.06 -10.56 13.07
C PRO A 161 -1.04 -9.32 12.18
N GLY A 162 -1.93 -9.22 11.19
CA GLY A 162 -2.03 -8.06 10.31
C GLY A 162 -2.53 -6.79 11.02
N PHE A 163 -3.09 -6.94 12.23
CA PHE A 163 -3.69 -5.85 13.01
C PHE A 163 -2.84 -5.40 14.22
N ASP A 164 -1.64 -5.95 14.39
CA ASP A 164 -0.73 -5.65 15.50
C ASP A 164 -0.11 -4.25 15.35
N VAL A 165 -0.62 -3.29 16.12
CA VAL A 165 -0.27 -1.86 16.09
C VAL A 165 1.14 -1.62 16.64
N GLU A 166 1.49 -2.38 17.67
CA GLU A 166 2.77 -2.35 18.34
C GLU A 166 3.88 -2.88 17.40
N ALA A 167 3.61 -3.99 16.71
CA ALA A 167 4.53 -4.56 15.72
C ALA A 167 4.77 -3.62 14.53
N VAL A 168 3.74 -2.91 14.06
CA VAL A 168 3.89 -1.86 13.04
C VAL A 168 4.88 -0.79 13.51
N SER A 169 4.67 -0.26 14.71
CA SER A 169 5.50 0.81 15.27
C SER A 169 6.95 0.35 15.48
N ALA A 170 7.13 -0.86 16.03
CA ALA A 170 8.44 -1.48 16.21
C ALA A 170 9.16 -1.71 14.87
N ARG A 171 8.46 -2.19 13.84
CA ARG A 171 9.03 -2.38 12.50
C ARG A 171 9.40 -1.05 11.85
N ALA A 172 8.57 -0.02 11.98
CA ALA A 172 8.90 1.32 11.45
C ALA A 172 10.15 1.91 12.13
N ALA A 173 10.26 1.78 13.46
CA ALA A 173 11.45 2.20 14.21
C ALA A 173 12.70 1.41 13.80
N SER A 174 12.59 0.08 13.68
CA SER A 174 13.67 -0.79 13.20
C SER A 174 14.14 -0.38 11.80
N PHE A 175 13.21 -0.10 10.88
CA PHE A 175 13.53 0.41 9.55
C PHE A 175 14.30 1.73 9.60
N ALA A 176 13.82 2.70 10.39
CA ALA A 176 14.47 4.00 10.52
C ALA A 176 15.90 3.86 11.07
N SER A 177 16.13 2.97 12.03
CA SER A 177 17.46 2.69 12.59
C SER A 177 18.40 2.02 11.58
N ALA A 178 17.92 0.98 10.88
CA ALA A 178 18.71 0.21 9.93
C ALA A 178 19.08 0.98 8.66
N THR A 179 18.30 2.01 8.32
CA THR A 179 18.47 2.78 7.08
C THR A 179 19.04 4.18 7.27
N ARG A 180 19.40 4.59 8.49
CA ARG A 180 19.92 5.94 8.76
C ARG A 180 21.16 6.29 7.93
N ALA A 181 22.17 5.42 7.92
CA ALA A 181 23.39 5.63 7.14
C ALA A 181 23.11 5.64 5.63
N LEU A 182 22.24 4.74 5.15
CA LEU A 182 21.82 4.70 3.76
C LEU A 182 21.14 6.01 3.35
N ARG A 183 20.26 6.55 4.20
CA ARG A 183 19.59 7.84 3.99
C ARG A 183 20.61 8.97 3.83
N ILE A 184 21.65 9.03 4.66
CA ILE A 184 22.70 10.04 4.55
C ILE A 184 23.44 9.90 3.22
N ALA A 185 23.89 8.69 2.88
CA ALA A 185 24.65 8.43 1.64
C ALA A 185 23.86 8.74 0.36
N THR A 186 22.56 8.43 0.35
CA THR A 186 21.67 8.70 -0.79
C THR A 186 21.35 10.18 -0.94
N ASN A 187 21.16 10.92 0.17
CA ASN A 187 21.03 12.39 0.13
C ASN A 187 22.34 13.05 -0.33
N ALA A 188 23.49 12.54 0.13
CA ALA A 188 24.81 13.03 -0.31
C ALA A 188 25.04 12.78 -1.80
N LEU A 189 24.69 11.59 -2.30
CA LEU A 189 24.75 11.27 -3.74
C LEU A 189 23.81 12.16 -4.56
N PHE A 190 22.61 12.45 -4.06
CA PHE A 190 21.71 13.39 -4.71
C PHE A 190 22.31 14.80 -4.77
N GLY A 191 22.80 15.34 -3.65
CA GLY A 191 23.47 16.65 -3.63
C GLY A 191 24.69 16.69 -4.56
N PHE A 192 25.46 15.60 -4.63
CA PHE A 192 26.56 15.44 -5.57
C PHE A 192 26.08 15.57 -7.03
N LEU A 193 25.05 14.81 -7.42
CA LEU A 193 24.54 14.78 -8.80
C LEU A 193 23.79 16.05 -9.20
N ALA A 194 22.95 16.59 -8.30
CA ALA A 194 22.02 17.67 -8.60
C ALA A 194 22.62 19.07 -8.37
N VAL A 195 23.63 19.19 -7.50
CA VAL A 195 24.23 20.48 -7.14
C VAL A 195 25.71 20.52 -7.52
N LEU A 196 26.52 19.62 -6.97
CA LEU A 196 27.97 19.70 -7.12
C LEU A 196 28.42 19.51 -8.58
N VAL A 197 27.92 18.47 -9.26
CA VAL A 197 28.28 18.17 -10.66
C VAL A 197 27.94 19.37 -11.57
N PRO A 198 26.70 19.92 -11.59
CA PRO A 198 26.38 21.10 -12.39
C PRO A 198 27.26 22.31 -12.05
N SER A 199 27.48 22.62 -10.77
CA SER A 199 28.30 23.77 -10.36
C SER A 199 29.76 23.65 -10.80
N VAL A 200 30.36 22.46 -10.67
CA VAL A 200 31.74 22.20 -11.07
C VAL A 200 31.89 22.25 -12.59
N LEU A 201 30.98 21.61 -13.32
CA LEU A 201 30.98 21.64 -14.79
C LEU A 201 30.80 23.06 -15.33
N TRP A 202 29.92 23.85 -14.74
CA TRP A 202 29.70 25.25 -15.12
C TRP A 202 30.93 26.11 -14.87
N ARG A 203 31.64 25.91 -13.75
CA ARG A 203 32.78 26.76 -13.35
C ARG A 203 34.09 26.40 -14.04
N PHE A 204 34.34 25.12 -14.27
CA PHE A 204 35.65 24.57 -14.65
C PHE A 204 35.65 23.80 -15.98
N GLY A 205 34.48 23.50 -16.54
CA GLY A 205 34.34 22.71 -17.76
C GLY A 205 34.53 21.20 -17.55
N ILE A 206 34.03 20.42 -18.51
CA ILE A 206 34.00 18.95 -18.41
C ILE A 206 35.37 18.29 -18.56
N LEU A 207 36.22 18.79 -19.46
CA LEU A 207 37.50 18.14 -19.81
C LEU A 207 38.46 18.04 -18.63
N MET A 208 38.47 19.04 -17.74
CA MET A 208 39.34 19.05 -16.57
C MET A 208 38.75 18.28 -15.37
N THR A 209 37.43 18.17 -15.28
CA THR A 209 36.75 17.70 -14.07
C THR A 209 36.19 16.29 -14.15
N TRP A 210 35.99 15.74 -15.36
CA TRP A 210 35.30 14.45 -15.53
C TRP A 210 35.92 13.26 -14.77
N PRO A 211 37.26 13.10 -14.62
CA PRO A 211 37.80 11.93 -13.89
C PRO A 211 37.42 11.98 -12.42
N TRP A 212 37.44 13.18 -11.82
CA TRP A 212 37.10 13.40 -10.42
C TRP A 212 35.61 13.24 -10.17
N LEU A 213 34.78 13.73 -11.09
CA LEU A 213 33.32 13.56 -11.01
C LEU A 213 32.95 12.07 -11.17
N LEU A 214 33.60 11.35 -12.09
CA LEU A 214 33.40 9.92 -12.28
C LEU A 214 33.84 9.13 -11.03
N ALA A 215 35.01 9.45 -10.46
CA ALA A 215 35.48 8.83 -9.23
C ALA A 215 34.51 9.07 -8.06
N GLY A 216 34.04 10.31 -7.88
CA GLY A 216 33.03 10.66 -6.88
C GLY A 216 31.73 9.89 -7.06
N LEU A 217 31.26 9.76 -8.31
CA LEU A 217 30.09 8.95 -8.64
C LEU A 217 30.28 7.48 -8.27
N VAL A 218 31.39 6.86 -8.70
CA VAL A 218 31.69 5.45 -8.42
C VAL A 218 31.76 5.18 -6.92
N VAL A 219 32.44 6.04 -6.15
CA VAL A 219 32.51 5.94 -4.69
C VAL A 219 31.13 6.10 -4.04
N GLY A 220 30.33 7.07 -4.52
CA GLY A 220 28.97 7.28 -4.04
C GLY A 220 28.06 6.07 -4.29
N LEU A 221 28.08 5.52 -5.50
CA LEU A 221 27.32 4.31 -5.87
C LEU A 221 27.76 3.10 -5.04
N ALA A 222 29.07 2.87 -4.91
CA ALA A 222 29.60 1.77 -4.10
C ALA A 222 29.18 1.90 -2.62
N THR A 223 29.22 3.12 -2.08
CA THR A 223 28.79 3.39 -0.70
C THR A 223 27.31 3.10 -0.51
N VAL A 224 26.44 3.60 -1.39
CA VAL A 224 25.00 3.33 -1.37
C VAL A 224 24.73 1.83 -1.50
N ALA A 225 25.40 1.15 -2.44
CA ALA A 225 25.27 -0.29 -2.67
C ALA A 225 25.62 -1.13 -1.43
N VAL A 226 26.74 -0.82 -0.77
CA VAL A 226 27.16 -1.51 0.47
C VAL A 226 26.17 -1.27 1.61
N LEU A 227 25.76 -0.02 1.83
CA LEU A 227 24.81 0.33 2.88
C LEU A 227 23.43 -0.27 2.62
N PHE A 228 22.98 -0.27 1.37
CA PHE A 228 21.75 -0.94 0.95
C PHE A 228 21.82 -2.44 1.22
N TRP A 229 22.92 -3.11 0.85
CA TRP A 229 23.10 -4.53 1.12
C TRP A 229 23.02 -4.85 2.62
N ARG A 230 23.67 -4.04 3.45
CA ARG A 230 23.63 -4.19 4.93
C ARG A 230 22.22 -4.00 5.47
N ALA A 231 21.55 -2.91 5.10
CA ALA A 231 20.17 -2.63 5.53
C ALA A 231 19.21 -3.71 5.06
N HIS A 232 19.28 -4.11 3.79
CA HIS A 232 18.44 -5.17 3.24
C HIS A 232 18.69 -6.52 3.94
N ARG A 233 19.94 -6.87 4.23
CA ARG A 233 20.25 -8.13 4.95
C ARG A 233 19.72 -8.11 6.38
N ALA A 234 19.79 -6.97 7.06
CA ALA A 234 19.28 -6.81 8.42
C ALA A 234 17.74 -6.88 8.45
N LEU A 235 17.08 -6.24 7.49
CA LEU A 235 15.62 -6.16 7.43
C LEU A 235 14.98 -7.45 6.84
N ARG A 236 15.61 -8.05 5.83
CA ARG A 236 15.06 -9.17 5.03
C ARG A 236 16.14 -10.20 4.69
N PRO A 237 16.55 -11.03 5.65
CA PRO A 237 17.60 -12.03 5.43
C PRO A 237 17.22 -13.07 4.36
N GLU A 238 15.93 -13.43 4.25
CA GLU A 238 15.37 -14.45 3.36
C GLU A 238 15.30 -14.04 1.88
N ALA A 239 15.16 -12.75 1.57
CA ALA A 239 14.95 -12.25 0.21
C ALA A 239 16.25 -12.05 -0.60
N LYS A 240 17.11 -13.09 -0.67
CA LYS A 240 18.45 -13.03 -1.31
C LYS A 240 18.40 -12.64 -2.80
N ALA A 241 17.43 -13.17 -3.57
CA ALA A 241 17.31 -12.90 -5.00
C ALA A 241 16.92 -11.44 -5.29
N ALA A 242 15.91 -10.94 -4.56
CA ALA A 242 15.49 -9.54 -4.65
C ALA A 242 16.65 -8.59 -4.31
N ARG A 243 17.42 -8.92 -3.26
CA ARG A 243 18.61 -8.15 -2.87
C ARG A 243 19.66 -8.04 -3.98
N ARG A 244 19.99 -9.15 -4.66
CA ARG A 244 20.95 -9.16 -5.77
C ARG A 244 20.46 -8.34 -6.96
N ARG A 245 19.19 -8.49 -7.33
CA ARG A 245 18.58 -7.71 -8.42
C ARG A 245 18.60 -6.21 -8.13
N ALA A 246 18.20 -5.81 -6.92
CA ALA A 246 18.21 -4.41 -6.51
C ALA A 246 19.65 -3.84 -6.47
N LEU A 247 20.62 -4.62 -5.98
CA LEU A 247 22.03 -4.21 -5.97
C LEU A 247 22.57 -3.97 -7.38
N ALA A 248 22.22 -4.82 -8.35
CA ALA A 248 22.61 -4.63 -9.74
C ALA A 248 22.01 -3.33 -10.33
N LEU A 249 20.73 -3.06 -10.06
CA LEU A 249 20.09 -1.81 -10.50
C LEU A 249 20.74 -0.57 -9.87
N ILE A 250 21.01 -0.60 -8.55
CA ILE A 250 21.69 0.49 -7.84
C ILE A 250 23.10 0.73 -8.39
N ALA A 251 23.84 -0.34 -8.71
CA ALA A 251 25.19 -0.21 -9.24
C ALA A 251 25.23 0.36 -10.67
N LEU A 252 24.20 0.09 -11.48
CA LEU A 252 24.13 0.49 -12.89
C LEU A 252 23.42 1.82 -13.11
N SER A 253 22.58 2.27 -12.17
CA SER A 253 21.69 3.42 -12.33
C SER A 253 21.80 4.39 -11.14
N PRO A 254 22.39 5.58 -11.32
CA PRO A 254 22.43 6.60 -10.27
C PRO A 254 21.04 7.05 -9.75
N PRO A 255 19.99 7.20 -10.60
CA PRO A 255 18.63 7.44 -10.10
C PRO A 255 18.14 6.37 -9.12
N GLU A 256 18.35 5.09 -9.44
CA GLU A 256 17.99 3.97 -8.56
C GLU A 256 18.79 4.00 -7.25
N ALA A 257 20.08 4.35 -7.31
CA ALA A 257 20.92 4.50 -6.12
C ALA A 257 20.38 5.61 -5.20
N VAL A 258 20.07 6.78 -5.75
CA VAL A 258 19.49 7.90 -4.99
C VAL A 258 18.14 7.51 -4.35
N ARG A 259 17.37 6.64 -5.01
CA ARG A 259 16.04 6.17 -4.57
C ARG A 259 16.09 4.82 -3.85
N ALA A 260 17.27 4.31 -3.52
CA ALA A 260 17.44 2.96 -2.97
C ALA A 260 16.63 2.71 -1.70
N LEU A 261 16.42 3.74 -0.87
CA LEU A 261 15.61 3.65 0.34
C LEU A 261 14.15 3.26 0.06
N ASP A 262 13.55 3.80 -1.00
CA ASP A 262 12.14 3.57 -1.33
C ASP A 262 11.89 2.11 -1.71
N SER A 263 12.86 1.47 -2.37
CA SER A 263 12.77 0.05 -2.72
C SER A 263 12.75 -0.88 -1.49
N LEU A 264 13.39 -0.47 -0.38
CA LEU A 264 13.32 -1.17 0.91
C LEU A 264 12.02 -0.83 1.65
N ALA A 265 11.62 0.44 1.63
CA ALA A 265 10.49 0.95 2.40
C ALA A 265 9.16 0.37 1.90
N ARG A 266 8.89 0.46 0.59
CA ARG A 266 7.57 0.13 0.01
C ARG A 266 6.99 -1.19 0.52
N PRO A 267 7.70 -2.33 0.44
CA PRO A 267 7.16 -3.59 0.90
C PRO A 267 7.28 -3.82 2.41
N TRP A 268 7.96 -2.94 3.17
CA TRP A 268 8.39 -3.22 4.55
C TRP A 268 7.24 -3.55 5.51
N LEU A 269 6.12 -2.83 5.34
CA LEU A 269 4.89 -3.05 6.10
C LEU A 269 3.85 -3.85 5.32
N ALA A 270 4.26 -4.56 4.27
CA ALA A 270 3.37 -5.49 3.57
C ALA A 270 2.91 -6.60 4.54
N GLY A 271 1.63 -6.92 4.47
CA GLY A 271 0.99 -7.90 5.35
C GLY A 271 0.29 -7.29 6.57
N PHE A 272 0.51 -6.00 6.88
CA PHE A 272 -0.33 -5.29 7.84
C PHE A 272 -1.54 -4.65 7.15
N ASP A 273 -2.67 -4.64 7.85
CA ASP A 273 -3.84 -3.89 7.41
C ASP A 273 -3.56 -2.38 7.52
N PRO A 274 -4.02 -1.57 6.55
CA PRO A 274 -3.85 -0.11 6.60
C PRO A 274 -4.30 0.55 7.90
N LEU A 275 -5.30 -0.01 8.60
CA LEU A 275 -5.75 0.53 9.88
C LEU A 275 -4.66 0.43 10.96
N ALA A 276 -3.96 -0.71 11.04
CA ALA A 276 -2.85 -0.85 11.98
C ALA A 276 -1.69 0.10 11.64
N VAL A 277 -1.42 0.31 10.34
CA VAL A 277 -0.39 1.24 9.87
C VAL A 277 -0.72 2.72 10.14
N ALA A 278 -2.01 3.03 10.36
CA ALA A 278 -2.44 4.37 10.79
C ALA A 278 -1.82 4.81 12.13
N ALA A 279 -1.26 3.90 12.92
CA ALA A 279 -0.45 4.20 14.11
C ALA A 279 0.68 5.20 13.84
N LEU A 280 1.23 5.20 12.62
CA LEU A 280 2.33 6.08 12.22
C LEU A 280 1.87 7.52 11.90
N LEU A 281 0.57 7.74 11.75
CA LEU A 281 0.00 9.04 11.39
C LEU A 281 -0.17 9.94 12.63
N ARG A 282 -0.19 11.25 12.39
CA ARG A 282 -0.69 12.24 13.35
C ARG A 282 -2.15 11.99 13.71
N GLU A 283 -2.59 12.45 14.89
CA GLU A 283 -3.91 12.12 15.43
C GLU A 283 -5.08 12.42 14.48
N ASP A 284 -5.15 13.63 13.91
CA ASP A 284 -6.26 14.00 13.03
C ASP A 284 -6.29 13.14 11.76
N ALA A 285 -5.13 12.96 11.11
CA ALA A 285 -5.00 12.14 9.91
C ALA A 285 -5.26 10.65 10.20
N ARG A 286 -4.88 10.18 11.40
CA ARG A 286 -5.17 8.84 11.89
C ARG A 286 -6.67 8.65 12.05
N ARG A 287 -7.33 9.58 12.74
CA ARG A 287 -8.78 9.54 12.98
C ARG A 287 -9.56 9.47 11.68
N GLU A 288 -9.20 10.31 10.72
CA GLU A 288 -9.84 10.38 9.40
C GLU A 288 -9.67 9.08 8.60
N LEU A 289 -8.45 8.54 8.55
CA LEU A 289 -8.19 7.29 7.84
C LEU A 289 -8.90 6.10 8.51
N VAL A 290 -8.82 6.00 9.83
CA VAL A 290 -9.47 4.91 10.60
C VAL A 290 -10.98 4.97 10.41
N ARG A 291 -11.60 6.16 10.50
CA ARG A 291 -13.03 6.36 10.22
C ARG A 291 -13.37 5.89 8.80
N SER A 292 -12.62 6.34 7.79
CA SER A 292 -12.84 5.94 6.40
C SER A 292 -12.78 4.42 6.20
N ILE A 293 -11.82 3.74 6.84
CA ILE A 293 -11.68 2.28 6.78
C ILE A 293 -12.85 1.57 7.48
N LEU A 294 -13.25 2.05 8.66
CA LEU A 294 -14.37 1.44 9.41
C LEU A 294 -15.69 1.61 8.66
N LEU A 295 -15.96 2.80 8.10
CA LEU A 295 -17.12 3.06 7.26
C LEU A 295 -17.12 2.16 6.01
N ASP A 296 -15.97 2.00 5.34
CA ASP A 296 -15.85 1.10 4.19
C ASP A 296 -16.16 -0.36 4.55
N THR A 297 -15.71 -0.79 5.73
CA THR A 297 -15.89 -2.17 6.19
C THR A 297 -17.35 -2.45 6.56
N ARG A 298 -17.99 -1.51 7.26
CA ARG A 298 -19.36 -1.66 7.78
C ARG A 298 -20.42 -1.40 6.72
N HIS A 299 -20.14 -0.49 5.79
CA HIS A 299 -21.02 -0.10 4.69
C HIS A 299 -20.29 -0.28 3.36
N PRO A 300 -19.99 -1.53 2.94
CA PRO A 300 -19.32 -1.79 1.68
C PRO A 300 -20.15 -1.30 0.50
N LEU A 301 -19.50 -1.05 -0.64
CA LEU A 301 -20.22 -0.84 -1.89
C LEU A 301 -21.08 -2.08 -2.21
N PRO A 302 -22.20 -1.94 -2.93
CA PRO A 302 -22.97 -3.09 -3.39
C PRO A 302 -22.12 -3.98 -4.31
N PRO A 303 -22.29 -5.30 -4.30
CA PRO A 303 -21.63 -6.18 -5.27
C PRO A 303 -22.08 -5.83 -6.70
N PRO A 304 -21.22 -6.03 -7.73
CA PRO A 304 -21.65 -5.86 -9.10
C PRO A 304 -22.76 -6.88 -9.43
N VAL A 305 -23.62 -6.55 -10.39
CA VAL A 305 -24.73 -7.42 -10.82
C VAL A 305 -24.25 -8.81 -11.27
N SER A 306 -23.03 -8.91 -11.77
CA SER A 306 -22.39 -10.16 -12.21
C SER A 306 -21.73 -10.95 -11.08
N ALA A 307 -21.85 -10.55 -9.82
CA ALA A 307 -21.20 -11.23 -8.70
C ALA A 307 -21.82 -12.61 -8.45
N GLU A 308 -20.97 -13.63 -8.33
CA GLU A 308 -21.41 -14.97 -7.95
C GLU A 308 -21.92 -14.97 -6.48
N PRO A 309 -23.01 -15.70 -6.16
CA PRO A 309 -23.53 -15.76 -4.79
C PRO A 309 -22.47 -16.18 -3.75
N LEU A 310 -21.64 -17.17 -4.10
CA LEU A 310 -20.54 -17.62 -3.23
C LEU A 310 -19.53 -16.50 -2.96
N ALA A 311 -19.26 -15.62 -3.93
CA ALA A 311 -18.35 -14.50 -3.74
C ALA A 311 -18.91 -13.48 -2.74
N ILE A 312 -20.22 -13.20 -2.84
CA ILE A 312 -20.94 -12.31 -1.92
C ILE A 312 -20.92 -12.89 -0.50
N ASP A 313 -21.19 -14.19 -0.35
CA ASP A 313 -21.20 -14.86 0.95
C ASP A 313 -19.80 -14.89 1.58
N CYS A 314 -18.77 -15.20 0.78
CA CYS A 314 -17.38 -15.16 1.25
C CYS A 314 -16.96 -13.75 1.67
N GLU A 315 -17.28 -12.73 0.87
CA GLU A 315 -16.98 -11.33 1.20
C GLU A 315 -17.69 -10.92 2.50
N ARG A 316 -18.99 -11.18 2.62
CA ARG A 316 -19.78 -10.81 3.80
C ARG A 316 -19.23 -11.45 5.07
N TRP A 317 -18.95 -12.76 5.02
CA TRP A 317 -18.38 -13.49 6.15
C TRP A 317 -17.01 -12.92 6.54
N PHE A 318 -16.13 -12.71 5.57
CA PHE A 318 -14.77 -12.24 5.81
C PHE A 318 -14.74 -10.78 6.30
N ARG A 319 -15.59 -9.91 5.74
CA ARG A 319 -15.72 -8.52 6.19
C ARG A 319 -16.20 -8.40 7.62
N ALA A 320 -17.09 -9.27 8.08
CA ALA A 320 -17.53 -9.29 9.48
C ALA A 320 -16.35 -9.57 10.43
N ARG A 321 -15.44 -10.48 10.05
CA ARG A 321 -14.21 -10.77 10.80
C ARG A 321 -13.20 -9.62 10.74
N LEU A 322 -13.00 -9.04 9.56
CA LEU A 322 -12.18 -7.84 9.40
C LEU A 322 -12.70 -6.68 10.26
N LEU A 323 -14.03 -6.47 10.33
CA LEU A 323 -14.62 -5.42 11.16
C LEU A 323 -14.25 -5.60 12.63
N GLY A 324 -14.39 -6.82 13.17
CA GLY A 324 -14.04 -7.11 14.56
C GLY A 324 -12.55 -6.92 14.88
N GLU A 325 -11.64 -7.23 13.94
CA GLU A 325 -10.20 -6.95 14.11
C GLU A 325 -9.89 -5.44 13.97
N ARG A 326 -10.54 -4.76 13.01
CA ARG A 326 -10.41 -3.32 12.77
C ARG A 326 -10.88 -2.50 13.98
N GLU A 327 -12.02 -2.84 14.57
CA GLU A 327 -12.53 -2.20 15.79
C GLU A 327 -11.60 -2.42 16.98
N ARG A 328 -11.05 -3.63 17.16
CA ARG A 328 -10.04 -3.92 18.21
C ARG A 328 -8.77 -3.11 18.00
N ALA A 329 -8.27 -3.03 16.78
CA ALA A 329 -7.08 -2.24 16.44
C ALA A 329 -7.33 -0.73 16.61
N ALA A 330 -8.52 -0.23 16.26
CA ALA A 330 -8.90 1.17 16.50
C ALA A 330 -8.93 1.50 18.01
N ASN A 331 -9.48 0.60 18.83
CA ASN A 331 -9.44 0.73 20.29
C ASN A 331 -8.00 0.78 20.83
N ARG A 332 -7.09 -0.06 20.32
CA ARG A 332 -5.64 -0.01 20.67
C ARG A 332 -4.99 1.32 20.29
N LEU A 333 -5.48 1.99 19.24
CA LEU A 333 -5.04 3.33 18.85
C LEU A 333 -5.64 4.45 19.70
N GLY A 334 -6.46 4.14 20.71
CA GLY A 334 -7.16 5.10 21.55
C GLY A 334 -8.38 5.73 20.88
N LEU A 335 -8.92 5.10 19.83
CA LEU A 335 -10.06 5.60 19.08
C LEU A 335 -11.28 4.72 19.33
N ASP A 336 -12.39 5.30 19.81
CA ASP A 336 -13.66 4.61 20.01
C ASP A 336 -14.41 4.43 18.67
N PRO A 337 -14.56 3.19 18.15
CA PRO A 337 -15.22 2.93 16.88
C PRO A 337 -16.66 3.44 16.83
N SER A 338 -17.38 3.42 17.96
CA SER A 338 -18.79 3.84 18.02
C SER A 338 -18.92 5.34 17.76
N ARG A 339 -18.02 6.15 18.35
CA ARG A 339 -17.91 7.59 18.07
C ARG A 339 -17.41 7.86 16.67
N LEU A 340 -16.44 7.09 16.18
CA LEU A 340 -15.92 7.22 14.82
C LEU A 340 -16.92 6.83 13.74
N LEU A 341 -17.94 6.04 14.05
CA LEU A 341 -18.99 5.65 13.10
C LEU A 341 -20.26 6.49 13.25
N ALA A 342 -20.32 7.37 14.26
CA ALA A 342 -21.44 8.28 14.42
C ALA A 342 -21.56 9.19 13.18
N PRO A 343 -22.78 9.43 12.68
CA PRO A 343 -22.99 10.38 11.59
C PRO A 343 -22.51 11.77 12.04
N PRO A 344 -21.83 12.54 11.16
CA PRO A 344 -21.51 13.93 11.45
C PRO A 344 -22.81 14.73 11.61
N PRO A 345 -22.85 15.86 12.34
CA PRO A 345 -24.03 16.73 12.35
C PRO A 345 -24.41 17.17 10.93
N THR A 346 -25.70 17.43 10.70
CA THR A 346 -26.17 17.98 9.41
C THR A 346 -26.28 19.49 9.51
N ASP A 347 -25.79 20.18 8.49
CA ASP A 347 -25.98 21.61 8.31
C ASP A 347 -27.19 21.93 7.40
N ASP A 348 -27.80 20.91 6.77
CA ASP A 348 -28.91 21.05 5.83
C ASP A 348 -30.24 20.63 6.48
N PRO A 349 -31.15 21.58 6.79
CA PRO A 349 -32.44 21.26 7.38
C PRO A 349 -33.39 20.49 6.44
N THR A 350 -33.07 20.40 5.15
CA THR A 350 -33.85 19.65 4.15
C THR A 350 -33.39 18.20 4.01
N ALA A 351 -32.25 17.83 4.61
CA ALA A 351 -31.71 16.47 4.58
C ALA A 351 -32.66 15.50 5.31
N ARG A 352 -33.23 14.55 4.57
CA ARG A 352 -34.11 13.51 5.13
C ARG A 352 -33.41 12.15 5.23
N GLY A 353 -32.33 11.95 4.50
CA GLY A 353 -31.50 10.75 4.54
C GLY A 353 -30.01 11.07 4.45
N PHE A 354 -29.20 10.09 4.80
CA PHE A 354 -27.75 10.22 4.90
C PHE A 354 -27.06 8.95 4.42
N CYS A 355 -26.04 9.11 3.58
CA CYS A 355 -25.18 8.00 3.20
C CYS A 355 -24.07 7.83 4.25
N LEU A 356 -24.12 6.75 5.04
CA LEU A 356 -23.11 6.46 6.06
C LEU A 356 -21.70 6.31 5.47
N ARG A 357 -21.57 5.84 4.22
CA ARG A 357 -20.29 5.62 3.55
C ARG A 357 -19.67 6.91 3.00
N CYS A 358 -20.45 7.68 2.25
CA CYS A 358 -20.00 8.92 1.59
C CYS A 358 -20.10 10.14 2.48
N GLU A 359 -20.88 10.05 3.55
CA GLU A 359 -21.19 11.14 4.47
C GLU A 359 -21.88 12.32 3.78
N LEU A 360 -22.68 12.01 2.76
CA LEU A 360 -23.47 13.00 2.03
C LEU A 360 -24.91 12.96 2.50
N ASP A 361 -25.49 14.14 2.67
CA ASP A 361 -26.90 14.35 2.95
C ASP A 361 -27.74 14.23 1.68
N HIS A 362 -28.94 13.69 1.82
CA HIS A 362 -29.88 13.47 0.74
C HIS A 362 -31.29 13.93 1.14
N ALA A 363 -32.02 14.53 0.18
CA ALA A 363 -33.41 14.96 0.39
C ALA A 363 -34.40 13.79 0.54
N GLN A 364 -34.02 12.57 0.15
CA GLN A 364 -34.84 11.37 0.28
C GLN A 364 -34.45 10.59 1.55
N PRO A 365 -35.41 10.06 2.32
CA PRO A 365 -35.12 9.36 3.58
C PRO A 365 -34.56 7.95 3.43
N SER A 366 -34.70 7.36 2.24
CA SER A 366 -34.31 5.98 1.94
C SER A 366 -33.98 5.84 0.44
N GLY A 367 -33.22 4.82 0.08
CA GLY A 367 -32.83 4.54 -1.30
C GLY A 367 -31.35 4.23 -1.42
N ALA A 368 -30.80 4.32 -2.64
CA ALA A 368 -29.37 4.20 -2.88
C ALA A 368 -28.74 5.59 -3.04
N CYS A 369 -27.58 5.79 -2.44
CA CYS A 369 -26.77 6.99 -2.60
C CYS A 369 -26.41 7.17 -4.09
N SER A 370 -26.65 8.36 -4.63
CA SER A 370 -26.35 8.69 -6.03
C SER A 370 -24.86 8.61 -6.38
N ASP A 371 -23.98 8.78 -5.39
CA ASP A 371 -22.52 8.79 -5.63
C ASP A 371 -21.89 7.40 -5.53
N CYS A 372 -22.32 6.57 -4.57
CA CYS A 372 -21.67 5.28 -4.31
C CYS A 372 -22.61 4.06 -4.38
N GLY A 373 -23.91 4.25 -4.51
CA GLY A 373 -24.90 3.17 -4.54
C GLY A 373 -25.14 2.48 -3.20
N ALA A 374 -24.50 2.91 -2.10
CA ALA A 374 -24.77 2.38 -0.77
C ALA A 374 -26.17 2.81 -0.27
N GLU A 375 -26.77 2.00 0.59
CA GLU A 375 -28.09 2.29 1.17
C GLU A 375 -28.07 3.55 2.04
N LEU A 376 -29.12 4.37 1.92
CA LEU A 376 -29.33 5.56 2.72
C LEU A 376 -29.96 5.20 4.06
N ALA A 377 -29.41 5.79 5.13
CA ALA A 377 -30.03 5.77 6.45
C ALA A 377 -30.96 6.99 6.61
N PRO A 378 -32.11 6.86 7.28
CA PRO A 378 -32.95 8.01 7.60
C PRO A 378 -32.20 8.98 8.52
N ARG A 379 -32.38 10.27 8.27
CA ARG A 379 -31.86 11.35 9.13
C ARG A 379 -32.86 11.55 10.27
N ALA A 380 -32.38 11.46 11.51
CA ALA A 380 -33.19 11.66 12.72
C ALA A 380 -33.43 13.15 13.00
#